data_AF-A0A2V8PVU6-F1
#
_entry.id   AF-A0A2V8PVU6-F1
#
_cell.length_a   1.000
_cell.length_b   1.000
_cell.length_c   1.000
_cell.angle_alpha   90.00
_cell.angle_beta   90.00
_cell.angle_gamma   90.00
#
_symmetry.space_group_name_H-M   'P 1'
#
loop_
_entity.id
_entity.type
_entity.pdbx_description
1 polymer ?
#
loop_
_entity_poly.entity_id
_entity_poly.type
_entity_poly.pdbx_seq_one_letter_code
_entity_poly.pdbx_strand_id
1 'polypeptide(L)'
;MIRNTAIFRSLLGLLSFFNRRHHLVAASRLRNVRSSLLFLILLFAIPAQAAQTDIPGPAGSVRFGTQVEVLPNGNFVVSDPFYDVPGGQYNTVGAVYLYDGATLKLISTLTGDSPGDQVGGGGITVLANGNYVVSSSGWHRPVGGGAVTWCSATTGCNGVISASNSLIGGTGYDEVGRTVTALTNGNYVVSSPFWNNPAAPLSQVGAVTWGNGSGGTVGLVTSSNSLIGGTAGDRVGLYCSGNSSSVMDLTNGNYIVRSQFWDNPSPVKTDVGAVTWGNGAGGTVGLISSSNSLIGGTANDFVGGGIMRLYRFSLQRRRDDFEQRQLCSQQSRLGQSVWANS
;
A
#
# COMPACT_ATOMS: atom_id res chain seq x y z
N MET A 1 4.72 -22.95 9.77
CA MET A 1 3.41 -23.60 9.57
C MET A 1 2.40 -22.52 9.21
N ILE A 2 2.22 -22.22 7.91
CA ILE A 2 1.37 -21.12 7.43
C ILE A 2 0.06 -21.74 6.95
N ARG A 3 -1.06 -21.34 7.57
CA ARG A 3 -2.42 -21.70 7.15
C ARG A 3 -2.92 -20.64 6.18
N ASN A 4 -3.18 -21.03 4.93
CA ASN A 4 -3.83 -20.16 3.96
C ASN A 4 -5.24 -20.72 3.67
N THR A 5 -6.27 -19.98 4.05
CA THR A 5 -7.68 -20.35 3.79
C THR A 5 -8.23 -19.41 2.72
N ALA A 6 -8.17 -19.84 1.46
CA ALA A 6 -8.81 -19.15 0.35
C ALA A 6 -10.31 -19.45 0.33
N ILE A 7 -11.12 -18.40 0.51
CA ILE A 7 -12.59 -18.43 0.47
C ILE A 7 -13.04 -18.25 -0.99
N PHE A 8 -13.56 -19.31 -1.61
CA PHE A 8 -14.25 -19.25 -2.90
C PHE A 8 -15.63 -18.59 -2.73
N ARG A 9 -15.88 -17.45 -3.40
CA ARG A 9 -17.22 -16.89 -3.57
C ARG A 9 -17.88 -17.43 -4.83
N SER A 10 -19.12 -17.85 -4.65
CA SER A 10 -19.98 -18.62 -5.54
C SER A 10 -20.28 -17.96 -6.89
N LEU A 11 -20.13 -18.75 -7.95
CA LEU A 11 -20.71 -18.54 -9.27
C LEU A 11 -22.22 -18.90 -9.23
N LEU A 12 -23.04 -18.06 -8.59
CA LEU A 12 -24.51 -18.12 -8.68
C LEU A 12 -25.03 -16.74 -9.09
N GLY A 13 -24.94 -16.46 -10.38
CA GLY A 13 -25.37 -15.17 -10.94
C GLY A 13 -25.59 -15.27 -12.44
N LEU A 14 -26.40 -16.24 -12.90
CA LEU A 14 -26.81 -16.28 -14.32
C LEU A 14 -28.05 -17.15 -14.62
N LEU A 15 -29.00 -17.28 -13.67
CA LEU A 15 -30.24 -18.06 -13.88
C LEU A 15 -31.51 -17.39 -13.36
N SER A 16 -31.61 -16.07 -13.47
CA SER A 16 -32.85 -15.34 -13.17
C SER A 16 -33.21 -14.33 -14.25
N PHE A 17 -33.38 -14.78 -15.48
CA PHE A 17 -34.17 -14.05 -16.48
C PHE A 17 -34.91 -15.09 -17.32
N PHE A 18 -36.20 -14.81 -17.60
CA PHE A 18 -37.20 -15.64 -18.28
C PHE A 18 -38.04 -16.57 -17.39
N ASN A 19 -39.09 -16.00 -16.79
CA ASN A 19 -40.37 -16.68 -16.78
C ASN A 19 -41.54 -15.69 -16.80
N ARG A 20 -42.17 -15.50 -17.96
CA ARG A 20 -43.59 -15.12 -18.06
C ARG A 20 -44.16 -15.47 -19.44
N ARG A 21 -45.06 -16.46 -19.40
CA ARG A 21 -46.27 -16.71 -20.23
C ARG A 21 -46.08 -16.87 -21.74
N HIS A 22 -46.57 -17.98 -22.30
CA HIS A 22 -47.83 -18.05 -23.09
C HIS A 22 -48.13 -19.52 -23.48
N HIS A 23 -49.37 -19.75 -23.88
CA HIS A 23 -50.16 -20.98 -23.78
C HIS A 23 -49.95 -22.05 -24.88
N LEU A 24 -50.15 -23.31 -24.46
CA LEU A 24 -50.86 -24.44 -25.10
C LEU A 24 -50.46 -25.01 -26.49
N VAL A 25 -50.44 -26.37 -26.49
CA VAL A 25 -50.82 -27.36 -27.54
C VAL A 25 -49.70 -28.25 -28.10
N ALA A 26 -50.03 -29.55 -28.18
CA ALA A 26 -49.44 -30.66 -28.95
C ALA A 26 -48.43 -31.60 -28.26
N ALA A 27 -49.04 -32.52 -27.51
CA ALA A 27 -48.72 -33.93 -27.32
C ALA A 27 -47.59 -34.60 -28.15
N SER A 28 -46.79 -35.34 -27.38
CA SER A 28 -46.39 -36.73 -27.60
C SER A 28 -45.15 -37.05 -28.46
N ARG A 29 -44.36 -37.96 -27.88
CA ARG A 29 -43.28 -38.78 -28.45
C ARG A 29 -41.90 -38.10 -28.52
N LEU A 30 -41.15 -38.26 -27.44
CA LEU A 30 -39.83 -38.92 -27.47
C LEU A 30 -39.45 -39.27 -26.02
N ARG A 31 -39.76 -40.50 -25.65
CA ARG A 31 -39.32 -41.16 -24.41
C ARG A 31 -37.81 -41.41 -24.48
N ASN A 32 -37.15 -41.23 -23.33
CA ASN A 32 -36.05 -42.07 -22.83
C ASN A 32 -34.63 -41.98 -23.42
N VAL A 33 -34.03 -40.80 -23.60
CA VAL A 33 -32.54 -40.72 -23.74
C VAL A 33 -31.88 -39.49 -23.08
N ARG A 34 -32.49 -38.87 -22.06
CA ARG A 34 -31.89 -37.66 -21.42
C ARG A 34 -31.57 -37.77 -19.94
N SER A 35 -31.79 -38.92 -19.31
CA SER A 35 -31.47 -39.12 -17.89
C SER A 35 -30.14 -39.83 -17.61
N SER A 36 -29.48 -40.42 -18.61
CA SER A 36 -28.21 -41.11 -18.40
C SER A 36 -26.97 -40.23 -18.55
N LEU A 37 -27.11 -39.04 -19.18
CA LEU A 37 -25.98 -38.12 -19.38
C LEU A 37 -25.89 -37.04 -18.28
N LEU A 38 -26.99 -36.75 -17.57
CA LEU A 38 -26.98 -35.79 -16.46
C LEU A 38 -26.52 -36.39 -15.12
N PHE A 39 -26.37 -37.71 -15.02
CA PHE A 39 -25.94 -38.38 -13.79
C PHE A 39 -24.45 -38.77 -13.76
N LEU A 40 -23.70 -38.52 -14.84
CA LEU A 40 -22.27 -38.88 -14.95
C LEU A 40 -21.31 -37.69 -14.75
N ILE A 41 -21.80 -36.52 -14.34
CA ILE A 41 -20.96 -35.34 -14.03
C ILE A 41 -20.86 -35.11 -12.50
N LEU A 42 -21.62 -35.85 -11.68
CA LEU A 42 -21.74 -35.58 -10.24
C LEU A 42 -20.84 -36.44 -9.32
N LEU A 43 -19.84 -37.17 -9.83
CA LEU A 43 -19.08 -38.14 -9.03
C LEU A 43 -17.56 -38.13 -9.19
N PHE A 44 -16.99 -37.02 -9.64
CA PHE A 44 -15.56 -36.74 -9.47
C PHE A 44 -15.35 -35.38 -8.82
N ALA A 45 -15.89 -35.19 -7.62
CA ALA A 45 -15.32 -34.23 -6.69
C ALA A 45 -13.97 -34.81 -6.23
N ILE A 46 -12.92 -34.62 -7.02
CA ILE A 46 -11.56 -34.95 -6.61
C ILE A 46 -11.28 -34.08 -5.37
N PRO A 47 -11.03 -34.66 -4.18
CA PRO A 47 -10.60 -33.84 -3.06
C PRO A 47 -9.30 -33.16 -3.49
N ALA A 48 -9.31 -31.84 -3.56
CA ALA A 48 -8.08 -31.07 -3.75
C ALA A 48 -7.22 -31.28 -2.50
N GLN A 49 -6.36 -32.29 -2.54
CA GLN A 49 -5.41 -32.55 -1.48
C GLN A 49 -4.32 -31.50 -1.59
N ALA A 50 -4.39 -30.48 -0.72
CA ALA A 50 -3.30 -29.52 -0.57
C ALA A 50 -2.09 -30.27 0.00
N ALA A 51 -1.10 -30.55 -0.85
CA ALA A 51 0.19 -31.04 -0.39
C ALA A 51 0.94 -29.87 0.26
N GLN A 52 1.32 -30.03 1.54
CA GLN A 52 2.23 -29.09 2.19
C GLN A 52 3.66 -29.42 1.75
N THR A 53 4.38 -28.42 1.29
CA THR A 53 5.83 -28.51 1.06
C THR A 53 6.52 -27.51 1.96
N ASP A 54 7.45 -28.00 2.77
CA ASP A 54 8.24 -27.14 3.65
C ASP A 54 9.42 -26.58 2.87
N ILE A 55 9.59 -25.25 2.96
CA ILE A 55 10.72 -24.54 2.37
C ILE A 55 11.65 -24.17 3.51
N PRO A 56 12.80 -24.84 3.67
CA PRO A 56 13.78 -24.44 4.66
C PRO A 56 14.38 -23.08 4.26
N GLY A 57 14.62 -22.24 5.26
CA GLY A 57 15.39 -21.01 5.04
C GLY A 57 16.79 -21.33 4.52
N PRO A 58 17.38 -20.48 3.66
CA PRO A 58 18.77 -20.60 3.24
C PRO A 58 19.74 -20.67 4.44
N ALA A 59 20.94 -21.22 4.24
CA ALA A 59 21.97 -21.24 5.28
C ALA A 59 22.24 -19.82 5.81
N GLY A 60 22.25 -19.64 7.13
CA GLY A 60 22.34 -18.33 7.77
C GLY A 60 20.98 -17.72 8.13
N SER A 61 19.87 -18.36 7.76
CA SER A 61 18.53 -17.92 8.15
C SER A 61 18.34 -17.96 9.66
N VAL A 62 17.71 -16.91 10.20
CA VAL A 62 17.42 -16.78 11.64
C VAL A 62 15.92 -16.55 11.86
N ARG A 63 15.29 -15.66 11.10
CA ARG A 63 13.86 -15.37 11.16
C ARG A 63 13.21 -15.45 9.77
N PHE A 64 13.53 -16.52 9.05
CA PHE A 64 12.95 -16.81 7.75
C PHE A 64 11.42 -16.89 7.81
N GLY A 65 10.74 -16.13 6.94
CA GLY A 65 9.29 -16.05 6.93
C GLY A 65 8.72 -15.05 7.95
N THR A 66 9.51 -14.04 8.36
CA THR A 66 8.99 -12.94 9.19
C THR A 66 7.81 -12.25 8.49
N GLN A 67 7.92 -12.05 7.18
CA GLN A 67 6.81 -11.72 6.30
C GLN A 67 6.87 -12.62 5.06
N VAL A 68 5.70 -13.05 4.59
CA VAL A 68 5.53 -13.80 3.35
C VAL A 68 4.40 -13.17 2.55
N GLU A 69 4.68 -12.78 1.32
CA GLU A 69 3.68 -12.20 0.41
C GLU A 69 3.59 -13.03 -0.87
N VAL A 70 2.37 -13.42 -1.26
CA VAL A 70 2.13 -14.06 -2.54
C VAL A 70 1.82 -12.97 -3.57
N LEU A 71 2.62 -12.95 -4.64
CA LEU A 71 2.49 -11.98 -5.72
C LEU A 71 1.40 -12.40 -6.72
N PRO A 72 0.79 -11.45 -7.46
CA PRO A 72 -0.25 -11.76 -8.43
C PRO A 72 0.14 -12.72 -9.55
N ASN A 73 1.44 -12.84 -9.85
CA ASN A 73 1.95 -13.81 -10.83
C ASN A 73 2.12 -15.23 -10.27
N GLY A 74 1.81 -15.46 -8.99
CA GLY A 74 1.94 -16.73 -8.31
C GLY A 74 3.28 -16.94 -7.59
N ASN A 75 4.29 -16.12 -7.85
CA ASN A 75 5.54 -16.12 -7.08
C ASN A 75 5.28 -15.65 -5.64
N PHE A 76 6.23 -15.88 -4.75
CA PHE A 76 6.13 -15.38 -3.39
C PHE A 76 7.46 -14.83 -2.88
N VAL A 77 7.35 -13.83 -2.02
CA VAL A 77 8.47 -13.11 -1.42
C VAL A 77 8.53 -13.47 0.06
N VAL A 78 9.74 -13.73 0.56
CA VAL A 78 9.98 -14.12 1.96
C VAL A 78 11.03 -13.21 2.56
N SER A 79 10.75 -12.58 3.70
CA SER A 79 11.75 -11.83 4.46
C SER A 79 12.39 -12.67 5.56
N ASP A 80 13.69 -12.46 5.74
CA ASP A 80 14.46 -12.87 6.90
C ASP A 80 15.32 -11.70 7.39
N PRO A 81 14.74 -10.75 8.16
CA PRO A 81 15.46 -9.55 8.58
C PRO A 81 16.63 -9.81 9.53
N PHE A 82 16.79 -11.04 10.03
CA PHE A 82 17.88 -11.42 10.94
C PHE A 82 18.85 -12.39 10.29
N TYR A 83 18.76 -12.58 8.97
CA TYR A 83 19.71 -13.38 8.21
C TYR A 83 21.16 -12.98 8.51
N ASP A 84 21.98 -14.00 8.80
CA ASP A 84 23.41 -13.92 9.01
C ASP A 84 24.13 -14.46 7.77
N VAL A 85 25.22 -13.81 7.36
CA VAL A 85 26.05 -14.32 6.26
C VAL A 85 26.77 -15.59 6.72
N PRO A 86 26.64 -16.73 6.00
CA PRO A 86 27.34 -17.97 6.32
C PRO A 86 28.85 -17.76 6.47
N GLY A 87 29.44 -18.38 7.49
CA GLY A 87 30.85 -18.18 7.83
C GLY A 87 31.10 -17.00 8.79
N GLY A 88 30.05 -16.32 9.25
CA GLY A 88 30.13 -15.36 10.36
C GLY A 88 30.77 -14.02 10.00
N GLN A 89 30.85 -13.68 8.71
CA GLN A 89 31.39 -12.37 8.29
C GLN A 89 30.55 -11.21 8.81
N TYR A 90 29.23 -11.32 8.69
CA TYR A 90 28.28 -10.29 9.12
C TYR A 90 27.04 -10.96 9.70
N ASN A 91 26.61 -10.51 10.88
CA ASN A 91 25.39 -10.98 11.52
C ASN A 91 24.26 -9.95 11.35
N THR A 92 23.03 -10.42 11.18
CA THR A 92 21.82 -9.59 11.12
C THR A 92 21.89 -8.58 9.97
N VAL A 93 22.45 -8.99 8.83
CA VAL A 93 22.41 -8.16 7.61
C VAL A 93 20.99 -8.13 7.03
N GLY A 94 20.22 -9.19 7.28
CA GLY A 94 18.88 -9.38 6.76
C GLY A 94 18.87 -9.72 5.27
N ALA A 95 17.80 -10.39 4.84
CA ALA A 95 17.61 -10.78 3.46
C ALA A 95 16.14 -10.81 3.06
N VAL A 96 15.89 -10.58 1.77
CA VAL A 96 14.59 -10.82 1.13
C VAL A 96 14.78 -11.69 -0.09
N TYR A 97 13.98 -12.75 -0.16
CA TYR A 97 14.06 -13.77 -1.18
C TYR A 97 12.79 -13.74 -2.05
N LEU A 98 12.97 -13.82 -3.37
CA LEU A 98 11.88 -14.11 -4.29
C LEU A 98 11.97 -15.57 -4.71
N TYR A 99 10.85 -16.30 -4.64
CA TYR A 99 10.75 -17.68 -5.07
C TYR A 99 9.72 -17.86 -6.17
N ASP A 100 10.02 -18.79 -7.08
CA ASP A 100 9.08 -19.26 -8.07
C ASP A 100 7.96 -20.05 -7.40
N GLY A 101 6.71 -19.65 -7.61
CA GLY A 101 5.56 -20.24 -6.91
C GLY A 101 5.24 -21.67 -7.31
N ALA A 102 5.64 -22.10 -8.50
CA ALA A 102 5.35 -23.42 -9.04
C ALA A 102 6.45 -24.44 -8.73
N THR A 103 7.71 -24.01 -8.82
CA THR A 103 8.89 -24.87 -8.69
C THR A 103 9.59 -24.74 -7.35
N LEU A 104 9.24 -23.72 -6.55
CA LEU A 104 9.87 -23.36 -5.27
C LEU A 104 11.37 -23.03 -5.39
N LYS A 105 11.85 -22.76 -6.61
CA LYS A 105 13.24 -22.35 -6.85
C LYS A 105 13.42 -20.89 -6.46
N LEU A 106 14.56 -20.60 -5.84
CA LEU A 106 14.98 -19.23 -5.54
C LEU A 106 15.24 -18.47 -6.85
N ILE A 107 14.62 -17.31 -7.01
CA ILE A 107 14.75 -16.41 -8.16
C ILE A 107 15.76 -15.30 -7.86
N SER A 108 15.64 -14.65 -6.71
CA SER A 108 16.50 -13.52 -6.35
C SER A 108 16.73 -13.40 -4.85
N THR A 109 17.83 -12.75 -4.48
CA THR A 109 18.14 -12.40 -3.10
C THR A 109 18.63 -10.95 -3.01
N LEU A 110 17.94 -10.16 -2.18
CA LEU A 110 18.38 -8.84 -1.72
C LEU A 110 18.95 -8.98 -0.30
N THR A 111 20.12 -8.40 -0.01
CA THR A 111 20.78 -8.49 1.30
C THR A 111 21.40 -7.16 1.73
N GLY A 112 21.71 -7.04 3.02
CA GLY A 112 22.67 -6.05 3.52
C GLY A 112 24.11 -6.53 3.37
N ASP A 113 25.07 -5.66 3.71
CA ASP A 113 26.51 -5.97 3.77
C ASP A 113 27.13 -5.66 5.13
N SER A 114 26.35 -5.07 6.05
CA SER A 114 26.83 -4.58 7.32
C SER A 114 26.01 -5.12 8.49
N PRO A 115 26.63 -5.38 9.65
CA PRO A 115 25.92 -5.87 10.81
C PRO A 115 24.75 -4.98 11.23
N GLY A 116 23.57 -5.57 11.40
CA GLY A 116 22.38 -4.85 11.84
C GLY A 116 21.61 -4.12 10.73
N ASP A 117 22.00 -4.25 9.45
CA ASP A 117 21.25 -3.68 8.31
C ASP A 117 19.77 -4.09 8.30
N GLN A 118 19.44 -5.30 8.76
CA GLN A 118 18.07 -5.78 8.91
C GLN A 118 17.23 -5.63 7.63
N VAL A 119 17.80 -5.96 6.46
CA VAL A 119 17.12 -5.85 5.17
C VAL A 119 15.79 -6.60 5.16
N GLY A 120 14.73 -5.92 4.71
CA GLY A 120 13.35 -6.43 4.74
C GLY A 120 12.62 -6.28 6.08
N GLY A 121 13.28 -5.74 7.11
CA GLY A 121 12.68 -5.53 8.43
C GLY A 121 11.62 -4.43 8.48
N GLY A 122 11.58 -3.53 7.48
CA GLY A 122 10.54 -2.50 7.33
C GLY A 122 9.28 -3.00 6.61
N GLY A 123 9.32 -4.21 6.06
CA GLY A 123 8.20 -4.88 5.42
C GLY A 123 8.23 -4.88 3.89
N ILE A 124 7.33 -5.66 3.31
CA ILE A 124 7.13 -5.85 1.88
C ILE A 124 5.78 -5.26 1.49
N THR A 125 5.77 -4.41 0.47
CA THR A 125 4.55 -3.81 -0.11
C THR A 125 4.36 -4.31 -1.53
N VAL A 126 3.25 -5.01 -1.81
CA VAL A 126 2.88 -5.43 -3.16
C VAL A 126 2.18 -4.27 -3.89
N LEU A 127 2.61 -3.98 -5.11
CA LEU A 127 2.09 -2.90 -5.94
C LEU A 127 0.93 -3.38 -6.81
N ALA A 128 0.08 -2.45 -7.26
CA ALA A 128 -1.07 -2.76 -8.11
C ALA A 128 -0.70 -3.37 -9.47
N ASN A 129 0.53 -3.14 -9.94
CA ASN A 129 1.05 -3.77 -11.17
C ASN A 129 1.69 -5.15 -10.94
N GLY A 130 1.65 -5.67 -9.71
CA GLY A 130 2.14 -6.99 -9.32
C GLY A 130 3.59 -7.04 -8.86
N ASN A 131 4.39 -5.99 -9.12
CA ASN A 131 5.74 -5.85 -8.57
C ASN A 131 5.67 -5.56 -7.06
N TYR A 132 6.83 -5.50 -6.39
CA TYR A 132 6.87 -5.29 -4.95
C TYR A 132 8.00 -4.34 -4.55
N VAL A 133 7.87 -3.80 -3.36
CA VAL A 133 8.83 -2.87 -2.75
C VAL A 133 9.23 -3.41 -1.39
N VAL A 134 10.53 -3.45 -1.14
CA VAL A 134 11.12 -3.86 0.13
C VAL A 134 11.52 -2.61 0.90
N SER A 135 10.97 -2.45 2.11
CA SER A 135 11.42 -1.44 3.06
C SER A 135 12.45 -2.03 4.03
N SER A 136 13.57 -1.32 4.15
CA SER A 136 14.68 -1.62 5.04
C SER A 136 15.03 -0.36 5.82
N SER A 137 14.07 0.22 6.56
CA SER A 137 14.29 1.44 7.35
C SER A 137 15.37 1.30 8.43
N GLY A 138 15.74 0.07 8.79
CA GLY A 138 16.87 -0.25 9.67
C GLY A 138 18.23 -0.37 8.98
N TRP A 139 18.31 -0.21 7.66
CA TRP A 139 19.57 -0.33 6.92
C TRP A 139 20.62 0.68 7.41
N HIS A 140 21.86 0.22 7.56
CA HIS A 140 23.00 0.92 8.15
C HIS A 140 22.90 1.24 9.66
N ARG A 141 22.14 0.46 10.44
CA ARG A 141 22.15 0.57 11.91
C ARG A 141 23.55 0.35 12.52
N PRO A 142 23.84 0.93 13.71
CA PRO A 142 22.95 1.72 14.56
C PRO A 142 22.75 3.17 14.10
N VAL A 143 23.55 3.65 13.15
CA VAL A 143 23.47 5.04 12.66
C VAL A 143 22.23 5.23 11.78
N GLY A 144 21.86 4.24 10.96
CA GLY A 144 20.57 4.10 10.29
C GLY A 144 20.31 5.12 9.17
N GLY A 145 20.67 4.82 7.93
CA GLY A 145 20.25 5.61 6.77
C GLY A 145 18.85 5.22 6.26
N GLY A 146 18.51 3.93 6.40
CA GLY A 146 17.31 3.35 5.81
C GLY A 146 17.38 3.25 4.29
N ALA A 147 16.59 2.33 3.73
CA ALA A 147 16.55 2.07 2.30
C ALA A 147 15.18 1.56 1.86
N VAL A 148 14.83 1.86 0.61
CA VAL A 148 13.71 1.26 -0.11
C VAL A 148 14.16 0.74 -1.45
N THR A 149 13.88 -0.53 -1.72
CA THR A 149 14.28 -1.22 -2.96
C THR A 149 13.03 -1.66 -3.70
N TRP A 150 12.90 -1.25 -4.97
CA TRP A 150 11.89 -1.80 -5.87
C TRP A 150 12.38 -3.12 -6.47
N CYS A 151 11.47 -4.08 -6.60
CA CYS A 151 11.79 -5.42 -7.08
C CYS A 151 10.71 -5.90 -8.07
N SER A 152 11.16 -6.47 -9.18
CA SER A 152 10.29 -7.08 -10.19
C SER A 152 9.67 -8.36 -9.65
N ALA A 153 8.38 -8.60 -9.89
CA ALA A 153 7.73 -9.86 -9.51
C ALA A 153 8.31 -11.09 -10.22
N THR A 154 9.01 -10.88 -11.34
CA THR A 154 9.49 -11.95 -12.22
C THR A 154 10.99 -12.20 -12.04
N THR A 155 11.79 -11.14 -11.98
CA THR A 155 13.26 -11.23 -11.88
C THR A 155 13.78 -10.88 -10.49
N GLY A 156 12.92 -10.31 -9.64
CA GLY A 156 13.29 -9.84 -8.31
C GLY A 156 14.24 -8.66 -8.32
N CYS A 157 14.97 -8.54 -7.23
CA CYS A 157 16.06 -7.58 -6.99
C CYS A 157 17.23 -8.37 -6.38
N ASN A 158 18.44 -8.11 -6.86
CA ASN A 158 19.62 -8.90 -6.53
C ASN A 158 20.72 -8.05 -5.92
N GLY A 159 21.46 -8.68 -5.01
CA GLY A 159 22.70 -8.14 -4.45
C GLY A 159 22.49 -7.33 -3.19
N VAL A 160 23.50 -6.54 -2.86
CA VAL A 160 23.55 -5.69 -1.67
C VAL A 160 22.82 -4.37 -1.94
N ILE A 161 22.09 -3.86 -0.95
CA ILE A 161 21.51 -2.51 -1.01
C ILE A 161 22.59 -1.45 -1.24
N SER A 162 22.37 -0.58 -2.22
CA SER A 162 23.20 0.60 -2.47
C SER A 162 22.40 1.71 -3.15
N ALA A 163 22.99 2.89 -3.30
CA ALA A 163 22.39 3.99 -4.06
C ALA A 163 22.12 3.65 -5.54
N SER A 164 22.70 2.58 -6.08
CA SER A 164 22.50 2.17 -7.47
C SER A 164 21.21 1.38 -7.71
N ASN A 165 20.70 0.71 -6.67
CA ASN A 165 19.52 -0.15 -6.76
C ASN A 165 18.41 0.24 -5.77
N SER A 166 18.65 1.18 -4.88
CA SER A 166 17.74 1.55 -3.80
C SER A 166 17.70 3.06 -3.60
N LEU A 167 16.55 3.56 -3.13
CA LEU A 167 16.43 4.90 -2.56
C LEU A 167 16.94 4.84 -1.12
N ILE A 168 17.95 5.63 -0.78
CA ILE A 168 18.62 5.56 0.53
C ILE A 168 18.74 6.92 1.22
N GLY A 169 18.87 6.88 2.55
CA GLY A 169 19.27 8.03 3.35
C GLY A 169 20.75 8.37 3.15
N GLY A 170 21.09 9.64 3.29
CA GLY A 170 22.47 10.13 3.18
C GLY A 170 23.11 10.44 4.53
N THR A 171 22.30 10.51 5.58
CA THR A 171 22.74 10.85 6.93
C THR A 171 22.23 9.83 7.95
N GLY A 172 22.80 9.87 9.16
CA GLY A 172 22.34 9.03 10.25
C GLY A 172 20.94 9.40 10.73
N TYR A 173 20.18 8.38 11.09
CA TYR A 173 18.81 8.41 11.61
C TYR A 173 17.78 8.91 10.60
N ASP A 174 18.09 8.90 9.30
CA ASP A 174 17.15 9.28 8.25
C ASP A 174 15.93 8.33 8.19
N GLU A 175 16.13 7.06 8.56
CA GLU A 175 15.12 5.98 8.53
C GLU A 175 14.31 5.96 7.22
N VAL A 176 14.99 6.11 6.08
CA VAL A 176 14.31 6.13 4.78
C VAL A 176 13.48 4.86 4.59
N GLY A 177 12.22 5.03 4.18
CA GLY A 177 11.33 3.89 3.99
C GLY A 177 10.44 3.52 5.15
N ARG A 178 10.34 4.36 6.20
CA ARG A 178 9.54 4.04 7.39
C ARG A 178 8.09 3.63 7.08
N THR A 179 7.46 4.25 6.08
CA THR A 179 6.25 3.70 5.47
C THR A 179 6.33 3.78 3.95
N VAL A 180 5.73 2.79 3.29
CA VAL A 180 5.56 2.76 1.83
C VAL A 180 4.08 2.62 1.53
N THR A 181 3.55 3.52 0.69
CA THR A 181 2.15 3.51 0.26
C THR A 181 2.09 3.13 -1.22
N ALA A 182 1.48 1.99 -1.53
CA ALA A 182 1.20 1.61 -2.91
C ALA A 182 0.09 2.51 -3.49
N LEU A 183 0.28 2.96 -4.74
CA LEU A 183 -0.70 3.75 -5.47
C LEU A 183 -1.51 2.88 -6.42
N THR A 184 -2.73 3.32 -6.72
CA THR A 184 -3.68 2.61 -7.59
C THR A 184 -3.20 2.47 -9.04
N ASN A 185 -2.25 3.30 -9.48
CA ASN A 185 -1.65 3.23 -10.82
C ASN A 185 -0.39 2.34 -10.90
N GLY A 186 -0.09 1.59 -9.84
CA GLY A 186 1.05 0.68 -9.78
C GLY A 186 2.36 1.32 -9.34
N ASN A 187 2.40 2.64 -9.09
CA ASN A 187 3.53 3.32 -8.47
C ASN A 187 3.46 3.25 -6.93
N TYR A 188 4.41 3.87 -6.24
CA TYR A 188 4.44 3.90 -4.78
C TYR A 188 4.96 5.23 -4.25
N VAL A 189 4.77 5.47 -2.96
CA VAL A 189 5.27 6.66 -2.26
C VAL A 189 5.98 6.22 -0.99
N VAL A 190 7.18 6.76 -0.79
CA VAL A 190 8.04 6.48 0.37
C VAL A 190 7.94 7.66 1.33
N SER A 191 7.62 7.39 2.60
CA SER A 191 7.65 8.41 3.65
C SER A 191 8.80 8.16 4.61
N SER A 192 9.62 9.20 4.80
CA SER A 192 10.85 9.20 5.59
C SER A 192 10.80 10.40 6.56
N PRO A 193 9.97 10.34 7.61
CA PRO A 193 9.68 11.49 8.48
C PRO A 193 10.88 12.00 9.28
N PHE A 194 11.94 11.21 9.43
CA PHE A 194 13.13 11.59 10.18
C PHE A 194 14.30 11.98 9.30
N TRP A 195 14.10 12.02 7.98
CA TRP A 195 15.12 12.46 7.05
C TRP A 195 15.61 13.86 7.39
N ASN A 196 16.93 14.01 7.48
CA ASN A 196 17.62 15.26 7.70
C ASN A 196 18.02 15.87 6.36
N ASN A 197 17.95 17.19 6.23
CA ASN A 197 18.38 17.89 5.02
C ASN A 197 19.85 18.32 5.15
N PRO A 198 20.81 17.63 4.49
CA PRO A 198 22.22 17.97 4.58
C PRO A 198 22.58 19.30 3.90
N ALA A 199 21.75 19.80 2.98
CA ALA A 199 22.02 21.05 2.27
C ALA A 199 21.76 22.30 3.12
N ALA A 200 20.81 22.25 4.05
CA ALA A 200 20.45 23.34 4.96
C ALA A 200 20.74 23.02 6.45
N PRO A 201 21.66 22.07 6.70
CA PRO A 201 21.77 21.22 7.92
C PRO A 201 20.56 21.22 8.89
N LEU A 202 19.36 20.96 8.38
CA LEU A 202 18.15 20.89 9.21
C LEU A 202 17.84 19.44 9.59
N SER A 203 17.58 19.19 10.87
CA SER A 203 17.24 17.85 11.36
C SER A 203 15.75 17.55 11.25
N GLN A 204 15.41 16.30 10.92
CA GLN A 204 14.04 15.77 10.89
C GLN A 204 13.03 16.67 10.16
N VAL A 205 13.44 17.27 9.04
CA VAL A 205 12.50 18.00 8.17
C VAL A 205 11.52 17.04 7.50
N GLY A 206 11.94 15.77 7.38
CA GLY A 206 11.18 14.71 6.73
C GLY A 206 11.16 14.82 5.22
N ALA A 207 10.88 13.70 4.56
CA ALA A 207 10.79 13.60 3.12
C ALA A 207 9.70 12.64 2.69
N VAL A 208 9.00 12.99 1.61
CA VAL A 208 8.10 12.10 0.89
C VAL A 208 8.55 12.01 -0.57
N THR A 209 8.94 10.81 -0.99
CA THR A 209 9.53 10.53 -2.30
C THR A 209 8.59 9.66 -3.13
N TRP A 210 8.34 10.05 -4.38
CA TRP A 210 7.60 9.20 -5.31
C TRP A 210 8.49 8.10 -5.89
N GLY A 211 7.92 6.90 -6.01
CA GLY A 211 8.56 5.69 -6.48
C GLY A 211 7.98 5.19 -7.80
N ASN A 212 8.83 4.98 -8.81
CA ASN A 212 8.40 4.39 -10.08
C ASN A 212 8.14 2.88 -9.92
N GLY A 213 6.90 2.45 -10.14
CA GLY A 213 6.50 1.05 -10.01
C GLY A 213 6.99 0.11 -11.11
N SER A 214 7.63 0.62 -12.17
CA SER A 214 8.12 -0.16 -13.32
C SER A 214 9.65 -0.35 -13.33
N GLY A 215 10.39 0.39 -12.50
CA GLY A 215 11.85 0.30 -12.46
C GLY A 215 12.50 0.89 -11.21
N GLY A 216 11.70 1.28 -10.21
CA GLY A 216 12.15 1.90 -8.97
C GLY A 216 12.58 3.36 -9.11
N THR A 217 12.71 3.99 -7.95
CA THR A 217 13.46 5.24 -7.78
C THR A 217 14.70 4.88 -6.95
N VAL A 218 15.88 5.31 -7.37
CA VAL A 218 17.16 4.99 -6.72
C VAL A 218 17.97 6.25 -6.43
N GLY A 219 18.99 6.12 -5.59
CA GLY A 219 19.89 7.21 -5.20
C GLY A 219 19.57 7.79 -3.83
N LEU A 220 20.20 8.92 -3.53
CA LEU A 220 19.98 9.65 -2.27
C LEU A 220 18.62 10.36 -2.29
N VAL A 221 17.95 10.38 -1.13
CA VAL A 221 16.85 11.32 -0.88
C VAL A 221 17.39 12.74 -0.89
N THR A 222 16.77 13.63 -1.67
CA THR A 222 17.14 15.05 -1.80
C THR A 222 15.90 15.91 -2.04
N SER A 223 16.03 17.24 -1.97
CA SER A 223 14.96 18.17 -2.33
C SER A 223 14.56 18.10 -3.81
N SER A 224 15.43 17.59 -4.69
CA SER A 224 15.17 17.47 -6.12
C SER A 224 14.27 16.29 -6.49
N ASN A 225 14.18 15.28 -5.62
CA ASN A 225 13.36 14.08 -5.86
C ASN A 225 12.26 13.88 -4.80
N SER A 226 12.19 14.74 -3.79
CA SER A 226 11.27 14.57 -2.66
C SER A 226 10.59 15.87 -2.29
N LEU A 227 9.35 15.75 -1.80
CA LEU A 227 8.67 16.82 -1.08
C LEU A 227 9.22 16.85 0.35
N ILE A 228 9.72 17.99 0.80
CA ILE A 228 10.40 18.12 2.10
C ILE A 228 9.90 19.31 2.91
N GLY A 229 10.11 19.23 4.22
CA GLY A 229 9.94 20.36 5.14
C GLY A 229 11.02 21.43 4.94
N GLY A 230 10.72 22.64 5.42
CA GLY A 230 11.63 23.78 5.40
C GLY A 230 12.17 24.15 6.79
N THR A 231 11.62 23.55 7.84
CA THR A 231 11.96 23.84 9.24
C THR A 231 12.32 22.54 9.96
N ALA A 232 13.25 22.64 10.92
CA ALA A 232 13.65 21.49 11.72
C ALA A 232 12.44 20.94 12.51
N GLY A 233 12.22 19.63 12.45
CA GLY A 233 11.11 18.99 13.14
C GLY A 233 9.77 18.97 12.38
N ASP A 234 9.69 19.54 11.17
CA ASP A 234 8.49 19.47 10.31
C ASP A 234 8.00 18.02 10.11
N ARG A 235 8.95 17.07 10.08
CA ARG A 235 8.72 15.62 9.97
C ARG A 235 7.73 15.25 8.86
N VAL A 236 7.86 15.88 7.69
CA VAL A 236 7.05 15.59 6.51
C VAL A 236 7.09 14.09 6.23
N GLY A 237 5.91 13.47 6.10
CA GLY A 237 5.80 12.02 6.03
C GLY A 237 5.28 11.36 7.32
N LEU A 238 5.23 12.07 8.45
CA LEU A 238 4.76 11.56 9.73
C LEU A 238 3.25 11.66 9.88
N TYR A 239 2.62 10.61 10.40
CA TYR A 239 1.23 10.62 10.83
C TYR A 239 1.11 10.38 12.34
N CYS A 240 0.22 11.09 13.02
CA CYS A 240 0.12 11.03 14.49
C CYS A 240 -0.40 9.69 15.04
N SER A 241 -1.16 8.90 14.26
CA SER A 241 -1.76 7.65 14.76
C SER A 241 -0.88 6.40 14.52
N GLY A 242 0.38 6.45 14.93
CA GLY A 242 1.28 5.29 14.87
C GLY A 242 1.75 4.95 13.46
N ASN A 243 1.79 3.66 13.12
CA ASN A 243 2.38 3.14 11.86
C ASN A 243 1.54 3.40 10.59
N SER A 244 0.62 4.37 10.63
CA SER A 244 -0.17 4.73 9.45
C SER A 244 0.59 5.74 8.60
N SER A 245 0.45 5.67 7.27
CA SER A 245 1.09 6.63 6.38
C SER A 245 0.40 8.00 6.45
N SER A 246 1.20 9.06 6.35
CA SER A 246 0.72 10.43 6.09
C SER A 246 0.22 10.60 4.64
N VAL A 247 0.51 9.61 3.79
CA VAL A 247 0.15 9.58 2.38
C VAL A 247 -1.16 8.85 2.21
N MET A 248 -2.10 9.50 1.52
CA MET A 248 -3.35 8.90 1.09
C MET A 248 -3.33 8.71 -0.43
N ASP A 249 -3.50 7.47 -0.90
CA ASP A 249 -3.69 7.19 -2.31
C ASP A 249 -5.08 7.66 -2.77
N LEU A 250 -5.16 8.09 -4.03
CA LEU A 250 -6.40 8.48 -4.69
C LEU A 250 -6.72 7.48 -5.79
N THR A 251 -8.02 7.33 -6.09
CA THR A 251 -8.51 6.38 -7.10
C THR A 251 -8.10 6.73 -8.53
N ASN A 252 -7.58 7.94 -8.76
CA ASN A 252 -7.09 8.38 -10.07
C ASN A 252 -5.56 8.21 -10.22
N GLY A 253 -4.91 7.47 -9.32
CA GLY A 253 -3.47 7.23 -9.34
C GLY A 253 -2.63 8.30 -8.66
N ASN A 254 -3.20 9.45 -8.30
CA ASN A 254 -2.51 10.50 -7.55
C ASN A 254 -2.53 10.22 -6.05
N TYR A 255 -1.93 11.10 -5.26
CA TYR A 255 -1.90 10.96 -3.80
C TYR A 255 -1.98 12.32 -3.10
N ILE A 256 -2.24 12.29 -1.80
CA ILE A 256 -2.19 13.45 -0.91
C ILE A 256 -1.14 13.20 0.15
N VAL A 257 -0.29 14.18 0.42
CA VAL A 257 0.63 14.19 1.57
C VAL A 257 0.09 15.11 2.63
N ARG A 258 -0.01 14.60 3.86
CA ARG A 258 -0.45 15.36 5.02
C ARG A 258 0.74 15.65 5.93
N SER A 259 1.04 16.92 6.13
CA SER A 259 2.15 17.38 6.97
C SER A 259 1.59 18.24 8.09
N GLN A 260 0.85 17.62 9.01
CA GLN A 260 0.10 18.33 10.04
C GLN A 260 0.97 19.12 11.03
N PHE A 261 2.25 18.75 11.18
CA PHE A 261 3.23 19.41 12.04
C PHE A 261 4.15 20.37 11.27
N TRP A 262 3.78 20.70 10.03
CA TRP A 262 4.58 21.59 9.21
C TRP A 262 4.50 23.03 9.72
N ASP A 263 5.66 23.66 9.85
CA ASP A 263 5.83 25.06 10.21
C ASP A 263 5.90 25.94 8.96
N ASN A 264 5.21 27.08 8.98
CA ASN A 264 5.43 28.10 7.94
C ASN A 264 6.67 28.91 8.30
N PRO A 265 7.74 28.94 7.48
CA PRO A 265 8.94 29.70 7.78
C PRO A 265 8.76 31.22 7.56
N SER A 266 7.73 31.66 6.81
CA SER A 266 7.51 33.08 6.54
C SER A 266 6.04 33.43 6.22
N PRO A 267 5.36 34.24 7.07
CA PRO A 267 5.78 34.59 8.42
C PRO A 267 5.90 33.35 9.32
N VAL A 268 6.84 33.35 10.27
CA VAL A 268 7.08 32.21 11.16
C VAL A 268 5.81 31.88 11.95
N LYS A 269 5.26 30.69 11.72
CA LYS A 269 4.12 30.13 12.46
C LYS A 269 4.33 28.64 12.66
N THR A 270 4.26 28.19 13.90
CA THR A 270 4.45 26.79 14.26
C THR A 270 3.19 25.98 14.03
N ASP A 271 3.34 24.72 13.60
CA ASP A 271 2.29 23.72 13.50
C ASP A 271 1.04 24.22 12.73
N VAL A 272 1.24 25.01 11.68
CA VAL A 272 0.12 25.44 10.82
C VAL A 272 -0.42 24.26 10.03
N GLY A 273 0.44 23.29 9.74
CA GLY A 273 0.14 22.12 8.94
C GLY A 273 -0.01 22.43 7.44
N ALA A 274 0.10 21.38 6.64
CA ALA A 274 -0.04 21.45 5.20
C ALA A 274 -0.67 20.18 4.61
N VAL A 275 -1.37 20.35 3.49
CA VAL A 275 -1.85 19.28 2.63
C VAL A 275 -1.36 19.55 1.21
N THR A 276 -0.55 18.62 0.69
CA THR A 276 0.06 18.72 -0.63
C THR A 276 -0.56 17.69 -1.57
N TRP A 277 -0.94 18.13 -2.77
CA TRP A 277 -1.32 17.20 -3.83
C TRP A 277 -0.08 16.62 -4.51
N GLY A 278 -0.02 15.30 -4.62
CA GLY A 278 1.06 14.54 -5.21
C GLY A 278 0.71 13.99 -6.58
N ASN A 279 1.56 14.25 -7.58
CA ASN A 279 1.37 13.69 -8.92
C ASN A 279 1.77 12.20 -8.94
N GLY A 280 0.82 11.33 -9.25
CA GLY A 280 1.02 9.88 -9.31
C GLY A 280 1.95 9.38 -10.42
N ALA A 281 2.29 10.22 -11.41
CA ALA A 281 3.10 9.85 -12.57
C ALA A 281 4.58 10.27 -12.48
N GLY A 282 4.93 11.17 -11.56
CA GLY A 282 6.30 11.67 -11.42
C GLY A 282 6.62 12.36 -10.09
N GLY A 283 5.69 12.30 -9.13
CA GLY A 283 5.80 12.92 -7.83
C GLY A 283 5.61 14.43 -7.82
N THR A 284 5.57 14.97 -6.61
CA THR A 284 5.69 16.40 -6.32
C THR A 284 6.92 16.56 -5.44
N VAL A 285 7.78 17.54 -5.74
CA VAL A 285 9.10 17.72 -5.10
C VAL A 285 9.31 19.15 -4.64
N GLY A 286 10.36 19.37 -3.85
CA GLY A 286 10.75 20.67 -3.32
C GLY A 286 10.17 20.96 -1.94
N LEU A 287 10.35 22.20 -1.48
CA LEU A 287 9.86 22.66 -0.18
C LEU A 287 8.33 22.79 -0.19
N ILE A 288 7.68 22.36 0.88
CA ILE A 288 6.29 22.72 1.14
C ILE A 288 6.18 24.25 1.25
N SER A 289 5.22 24.82 0.52
CA SER A 289 4.91 26.26 0.57
C SER A 289 3.46 26.49 0.12
N SER A 290 2.98 27.73 0.23
CA SER A 290 1.67 28.12 -0.30
C SER A 290 1.54 27.98 -1.83
N SER A 291 2.64 27.78 -2.56
CA SER A 291 2.61 27.58 -4.01
C SER A 291 2.22 26.17 -4.44
N ASN A 292 2.45 25.17 -3.58
CA ASN A 292 2.22 23.76 -3.90
C ASN A 292 1.31 23.05 -2.88
N SER A 293 0.95 23.73 -1.79
CA SER A 293 0.23 23.13 -0.67
C SER A 293 -0.84 24.04 -0.12
N LEU A 294 -1.94 23.44 0.33
CA LEU A 294 -2.91 24.10 1.19
C LEU A 294 -2.32 24.13 2.61
N ILE A 295 -2.11 25.32 3.17
CA ILE A 295 -1.47 25.51 4.47
C ILE A 295 -2.42 26.17 5.48
N GLY A 296 -2.17 25.97 6.77
CA GLY A 296 -2.85 26.71 7.84
C GLY A 296 -2.59 28.21 7.79
N GLY A 297 -3.59 28.98 8.23
CA GLY A 297 -3.54 30.43 8.33
C GLY A 297 -2.98 30.91 9.67
N THR A 298 -3.10 30.11 10.72
CA THR A 298 -2.69 30.42 12.10
C THR A 298 -1.85 29.30 12.71
N ALA A 299 -1.06 29.66 13.74
CA ALA A 299 -0.27 28.66 14.47
C ALA A 299 -1.20 27.66 15.15
N ASN A 300 -0.79 26.39 15.18
CA ASN A 300 -1.59 25.26 15.71
C ASN A 300 -2.89 24.97 14.93
N ASP A 301 -2.99 25.35 13.66
CA ASP A 301 -4.11 24.94 12.81
C ASP A 301 -4.09 23.43 12.53
N PHE A 302 -2.89 22.83 12.51
CA PHE A 302 -2.68 21.42 12.17
C PHE A 302 -3.43 21.01 10.90
N VAL A 303 -3.40 21.85 9.84
CA VAL A 303 -4.04 21.51 8.57
C VAL A 303 -3.54 20.15 8.09
N GLY A 304 -4.48 19.26 7.78
CA GLY A 304 -4.15 17.87 7.50
C GLY A 304 -3.94 17.02 8.75
N GLY A 305 -4.47 17.38 9.92
CA GLY A 305 -4.40 16.62 11.19
C GLY A 305 -5.61 15.74 11.54
N GLY A 306 -6.72 15.81 10.80
CA GLY A 306 -7.96 15.07 11.11
C GLY A 306 -7.87 13.55 10.93
N ILE A 307 -8.46 12.76 11.83
CA ILE A 307 -8.50 11.30 11.70
C ILE A 307 -9.36 10.94 10.48
N MET A 308 -8.74 10.33 9.47
CA MET A 308 -9.49 9.71 8.37
C MET A 308 -10.13 8.41 8.89
N ARG A 309 -11.35 8.51 9.40
CA ARG A 309 -12.24 7.35 9.39
C ARG A 309 -12.64 7.19 7.93
N LEU A 310 -12.12 6.15 7.26
CA LEU A 310 -12.55 5.75 5.93
C LEU A 310 -14.06 5.45 5.97
N TYR A 311 -14.89 6.48 5.86
CA TYR A 311 -16.22 6.31 5.32
C TYR A 311 -15.95 6.03 3.85
N ARG A 312 -15.91 4.74 3.47
CA ARG A 312 -16.27 4.36 2.11
C ARG A 312 -17.56 5.12 1.84
N PHE A 313 -17.52 6.13 0.97
CA PHE A 313 -18.72 6.74 0.42
C PHE A 313 -19.36 5.66 -0.45
N SER A 314 -19.99 4.67 0.18
CA SER A 314 -20.93 3.81 -0.52
C SER A 314 -22.06 4.74 -0.96
N LEU A 315 -22.47 4.60 -2.22
CA LEU A 315 -23.54 5.37 -2.86
C LEU A 315 -24.90 5.27 -2.13
N GLN A 316 -24.96 4.54 -1.01
CA GLN A 316 -26.15 4.37 -0.18
C GLN A 316 -26.63 5.69 0.44
N ARG A 317 -25.72 6.55 0.93
CA ARG A 317 -26.12 7.81 1.58
C ARG A 317 -26.77 8.84 0.66
N ARG A 318 -26.55 8.78 -0.67
CA ARG A 318 -27.27 9.65 -1.61
C ARG A 318 -28.73 9.22 -1.85
N ARG A 319 -29.05 7.95 -1.59
CA ARG A 319 -30.43 7.46 -1.73
C ARG A 319 -31.26 7.84 -0.50
N ASP A 320 -30.67 7.76 0.68
CA ASP A 320 -31.33 8.13 1.94
C ASP A 320 -31.58 9.65 2.06
N ASP A 321 -30.64 10.48 1.59
CA ASP A 321 -30.81 11.94 1.54
C ASP A 321 -31.86 12.40 0.52
N PHE A 322 -32.03 11.67 -0.59
CA PHE A 322 -33.06 11.97 -1.59
C PHE A 322 -34.45 11.56 -1.07
N GLU A 323 -34.56 10.38 -0.46
CA GLU A 323 -35.79 9.88 0.17
C GLU A 323 -36.22 10.79 1.34
N GLN A 324 -35.30 11.24 2.19
CA GLN A 324 -35.63 12.18 3.28
C GLN A 324 -36.04 13.57 2.78
N ARG A 325 -35.44 14.08 1.69
CA ARG A 325 -35.87 15.36 1.07
C ARG A 325 -37.26 15.25 0.44
N GLN A 326 -37.61 14.10 -0.14
CA GLN A 326 -38.96 13.85 -0.67
C GLN A 326 -39.99 13.78 0.47
N LEU A 327 -39.70 13.07 1.56
CA LEU A 327 -40.57 12.96 2.74
C LEU A 327 -40.81 14.30 3.45
N CYS A 328 -39.76 15.13 3.58
CA CYS A 328 -39.87 16.47 4.16
C CYS A 328 -40.71 17.42 3.29
N SER A 329 -40.64 17.27 1.96
CA SER A 329 -41.48 18.04 1.02
C SER A 329 -42.96 17.62 0.99
N GLN A 330 -43.26 16.36 1.37
CA GLN A 330 -44.65 15.89 1.48
C GLN A 330 -45.28 16.28 2.83
N GLN A 331 -44.50 16.28 3.93
CA GLN A 331 -44.97 16.77 5.22
C GLN A 331 -45.25 18.28 5.22
N SER A 332 -44.47 19.09 4.48
CA SER A 332 -44.75 20.53 4.35
C SER A 332 -46.01 20.85 3.54
N ARG A 333 -46.37 20.01 2.55
CA ARG A 333 -47.65 20.13 1.82
C ARG A 333 -48.86 19.69 2.65
N LEU A 334 -48.71 18.66 3.48
CA LEU A 334 -49.77 18.22 4.39
C LEU A 334 -49.99 19.23 5.53
N GLY A 335 -48.93 19.86 6.04
CA GLY A 335 -49.02 20.92 7.06
C GLY A 335 -49.68 22.21 6.58
N GLN A 336 -49.63 22.54 5.29
CA GLN A 336 -50.35 23.70 4.73
C GLN A 336 -51.85 23.45 4.49
N SER A 337 -52.30 22.19 4.47
CA SER A 337 -53.73 21.86 4.28
C SER A 337 -54.58 21.94 5.55
N VAL A 338 -53.95 22.04 6.74
CA VAL A 338 -54.64 22.06 8.04
C VAL A 338 -54.91 23.49 8.54
N TRP A 339 -54.35 24.53 7.91
CA TRP A 339 -54.54 25.94 8.29
C TRP A 339 -55.43 26.74 7.34
N ALA A 340 -56.18 26.07 6.46
CA ALA A 340 -57.09 26.71 5.50
C ALA A 340 -58.58 26.62 5.89
N ASN A 341 -58.93 26.05 7.05
CA ASN A 341 -60.31 25.92 7.53
C ASN A 341 -60.42 26.23 9.04
N SER A 342 -60.12 27.47 9.43
CA SER A 342 -60.55 28.08 10.69
C SER A 342 -60.79 29.56 10.50
#